data_AF-A0A354HWJ9-F1
#
_entry.id   AF-A0A354HWJ9-F1
#
_cell.length_a   1.000
_cell.length_b   1.000
_cell.length_c   1.000
_cell.angle_alpha   90.00
_cell.angle_beta   90.00
_cell.angle_gamma   90.00
#
_symmetry.space_group_name_H-M   'P 1'
#
loop_
_entity.id
_entity.type
_entity.pdbx_description
1 polymer ?
#
loop_
_entity_poly.entity_id
_entity_poly.type
_entity_poly.pdbx_seq_one_letter_code
_entity_poly.pdbx_strand_id
1 'polypeptide(L)'
;MLDVLGDLKEEVITKMNNLNNAIWNSATGNGIEGLNNAYHIGGAYFCKLTHYLDENQSNVDEAYRLLWDNHLRGVLFEYLRGSVDAMENLKMLENIFFKTDSDVMPE
;
A
#
# COMPACT_ATOMS: atom_id res chain seq x y z
N MET A 1 -14.69 6.53 5.89
CA MET A 1 -13.37 7.21 6.05
C MET A 1 -12.71 7.43 4.70
N LEU A 2 -12.60 6.40 3.84
CA LEU A 2 -12.11 6.55 2.46
C LEU A 2 -13.12 7.22 1.51
N ASP A 3 -14.33 7.51 1.96
CA ASP A 3 -15.39 8.16 1.16
C ASP A 3 -14.98 9.56 0.65
N VAL A 4 -14.00 10.19 1.30
CA VAL A 4 -13.42 11.47 0.88
C VAL A 4 -12.70 11.41 -0.48
N LEU A 5 -12.39 10.21 -0.96
CA LEU A 5 -11.66 9.99 -2.21
C LEU A 5 -12.57 9.93 -3.44
N GLY A 6 -13.89 9.97 -3.26
CA GLY A 6 -14.85 9.93 -4.37
C GLY A 6 -14.62 8.72 -5.26
N ASP A 7 -14.43 8.96 -6.56
CA ASP A 7 -14.28 7.93 -7.59
C ASP A 7 -13.01 7.06 -7.39
N LEU A 8 -11.98 7.57 -6.71
CA LEU A 8 -10.74 6.81 -6.43
C LEU A 8 -10.90 5.82 -5.28
N LYS A 9 -12.01 5.85 -4.54
CA LYS A 9 -12.21 5.04 -3.33
C LYS A 9 -11.97 3.54 -3.57
N GLU A 10 -12.57 2.98 -4.62
CA GLU A 10 -12.48 1.54 -4.88
C GLU A 10 -11.06 1.10 -5.25
N GLU A 11 -10.37 1.91 -6.06
CA GLU A 11 -8.96 1.67 -6.40
C GLU A 11 -8.07 1.70 -5.16
N VAL A 12 -8.26 2.71 -4.30
CA VAL A 12 -7.51 2.85 -3.05
C VAL A 12 -7.77 1.69 -2.09
N ILE A 13 -9.02 1.21 -1.99
CA ILE A 13 -9.37 0.03 -1.19
C ILE A 13 -8.63 -1.20 -1.72
N THR A 14 -8.60 -1.40 -3.04
CA THR A 14 -7.89 -2.51 -3.67
C THR A 14 -6.39 -2.44 -3.39
N LYS A 15 -5.74 -1.29 -3.58
CA LYS A 15 -4.31 -1.10 -3.25
C LYS A 15 -4.02 -1.35 -1.76
N MET A 16 -4.88 -0.85 -0.87
CA MET A 16 -4.77 -1.08 0.57
C MET A 16 -4.87 -2.56 0.92
N ASN A 17 -5.85 -3.27 0.37
CA ASN A 17 -6.05 -4.69 0.64
C ASN A 17 -4.89 -5.54 0.08
N ASN A 18 -4.41 -5.23 -1.13
CA ASN A 18 -3.26 -5.91 -1.71
C ASN A 18 -2.00 -5.73 -0.86
N LEU A 19 -1.73 -4.49 -0.42
CA LEU A 19 -0.61 -4.20 0.48
C LEU A 19 -0.74 -4.95 1.81
N ASN A 20 -1.92 -4.91 2.45
CA ASN A 20 -2.15 -5.58 3.73
C ASN A 20 -2.09 -7.11 3.62
N ASN A 21 -2.55 -7.68 2.52
CA ASN A 21 -2.43 -9.12 2.24
C ASN A 21 -0.96 -9.53 2.03
N ALA A 22 -0.14 -8.66 1.42
CA ALA A 22 1.28 -8.90 1.27
C ALA A 22 2.04 -8.84 2.60
N ILE A 23 1.64 -7.94 3.50
CA ILE A 23 2.16 -7.88 4.88
C ILE A 23 1.79 -9.17 5.62
N TRP A 24 0.50 -9.48 5.67
CA TRP A 24 -0.03 -10.68 6.31
C TRP A 24 -1.45 -10.99 5.82
N ASN A 25 -1.61 -12.10 5.13
CA ASN A 25 -2.91 -12.60 4.71
C ASN A 25 -3.49 -13.54 5.78
N SER A 26 -4.56 -13.09 6.44
CA SER A 26 -5.20 -13.86 7.52
C SER A 26 -5.98 -15.08 7.03
N ALA A 27 -6.35 -15.12 5.75
CA ALA A 27 -7.06 -16.26 5.17
C ALA A 27 -6.10 -17.41 4.82
N THR A 28 -4.88 -17.12 4.39
CA THR A 28 -3.87 -18.13 4.05
C THR A 28 -2.89 -18.42 5.17
N GLY A 29 -2.78 -17.53 6.17
CA GLY A 29 -1.80 -17.64 7.24
C GLY A 29 -0.36 -17.35 6.79
N ASN A 30 -0.20 -16.66 5.65
CA ASN A 30 1.08 -16.36 5.03
C ASN A 30 1.30 -14.85 4.93
N GLY A 31 2.56 -14.43 4.94
CA GLY A 31 2.98 -13.04 4.82
C GLY A 31 4.48 -12.92 5.05
N ILE A 32 4.92 -11.71 5.38
CA ILE A 32 6.32 -11.46 5.73
C ILE A 32 6.61 -12.05 7.11
N GLU A 33 7.71 -12.81 7.23
CA GLU A 33 8.11 -13.42 8.50
C GLU A 33 8.30 -12.36 9.60
N GLY A 34 7.73 -12.64 10.78
CA GLY A 34 7.76 -11.73 11.93
C GLY A 34 6.66 -10.66 11.95
N LEU A 35 5.88 -10.51 10.88
CA LEU A 35 4.71 -9.63 10.84
C LEU A 35 3.40 -10.44 10.99
N ASN A 36 2.32 -9.73 11.31
CA ASN A 36 0.97 -10.26 11.44
C ASN A 36 -0.07 -9.17 11.13
N ASN A 37 -1.36 -9.46 11.31
CA ASN A 37 -2.46 -8.53 11.03
C ASN A 37 -2.41 -7.23 11.85
N ALA A 38 -1.73 -7.18 12.99
CA ALA A 38 -1.55 -5.93 13.75
C ALA A 38 -0.68 -4.89 13.01
N TYR A 39 0.09 -5.32 12.01
CA TYR A 39 0.91 -4.46 11.16
C TYR A 39 0.19 -3.99 9.89
N HIS A 40 -1.10 -4.33 9.73
CA HIS A 40 -1.91 -3.80 8.63
C HIS A 40 -1.96 -2.27 8.68
N ILE A 41 -1.77 -1.65 7.52
CA ILE A 41 -1.88 -0.21 7.36
C ILE A 41 -3.35 0.16 7.31
N GLY A 42 -3.78 0.99 8.27
CA GLY A 42 -5.14 1.48 8.34
C GLY A 42 -5.47 2.52 7.26
N GLY A 43 -6.75 2.60 6.88
CA GLY A 43 -7.25 3.52 5.84
C GLY A 43 -6.94 5.01 6.07
N ALA A 44 -6.64 5.42 7.31
CA ALA A 44 -6.23 6.80 7.62
C ALA A 44 -4.93 7.22 6.89
N TYR A 45 -4.01 6.29 6.63
CA TYR A 45 -2.82 6.56 5.82
C TYR A 45 -3.21 6.87 4.38
N PHE A 46 -4.09 6.06 3.80
CA PHE A 46 -4.56 6.21 2.42
C PHE A 46 -5.43 7.46 2.21
N CYS A 47 -6.15 7.92 3.24
CA CYS A 47 -6.88 9.19 3.20
C CYS A 47 -5.96 10.39 2.94
N LYS A 48 -4.67 10.30 3.29
CA LYS A 48 -3.68 11.35 3.02
C LYS A 48 -3.40 11.54 1.53
N LEU A 49 -3.87 10.64 0.66
CA LEU A 49 -3.84 10.85 -0.79
C LEU A 49 -4.52 12.17 -1.19
N THR A 50 -5.57 12.58 -0.45
CA THR A 50 -6.25 13.87 -0.63
C THR A 50 -5.34 15.10 -0.48
N HIS A 51 -4.20 14.99 0.21
CA HIS A 51 -3.23 16.08 0.34
C HIS A 51 -2.40 16.28 -0.93
N TYR A 52 -2.41 15.31 -1.83
CA TYR A 52 -1.57 15.29 -3.02
C TYR A 52 -2.37 15.38 -4.32
N LEU A 53 -3.67 15.07 -4.29
CA LEU A 53 -4.55 15.20 -5.45
C LEU A 53 -4.80 16.68 -5.77
N ASP A 54 -4.74 17.02 -7.06
CA ASP A 54 -5.25 18.29 -7.57
C ASP A 54 -6.78 18.29 -7.66
N GLU A 55 -7.37 19.48 -7.86
CA GLU A 55 -8.82 19.67 -7.91
C GLU A 55 -9.54 18.82 -8.98
N ASN A 56 -8.84 18.48 -10.06
CA ASN A 56 -9.37 17.71 -11.19
C ASN A 56 -8.95 16.24 -11.16
N GLN A 57 -8.23 15.81 -10.10
CA GLN A 57 -7.61 14.50 -10.00
C GLN A 57 -6.80 14.13 -11.25
N SER A 58 -6.08 15.08 -11.83
CA SER A 58 -5.28 14.84 -13.05
C SER A 58 -3.89 14.27 -12.76
N ASN A 59 -3.46 14.33 -11.50
CA ASN A 59 -2.13 13.96 -11.03
C ASN A 59 -2.11 12.68 -10.16
N VAL A 60 -3.01 11.73 -10.42
CA VAL A 60 -3.19 10.52 -9.59
C VAL A 60 -1.90 9.73 -9.36
N ASP A 61 -1.12 9.49 -10.41
CA ASP A 61 0.14 8.73 -10.31
C ASP A 61 1.15 9.42 -9.38
N GLU A 62 1.31 10.74 -9.52
CA GLU A 62 2.19 11.53 -8.67
C GLU A 62 1.67 11.58 -7.24
N ALA A 63 0.35 11.67 -7.05
CA ALA A 63 -0.27 11.66 -5.74
C ALA A 63 0.00 10.32 -5.01
N TYR A 64 -0.06 9.18 -5.70
CA TYR A 64 0.31 7.89 -5.13
C TYR A 64 1.80 7.79 -4.82
N ARG A 65 2.67 8.32 -5.67
CA ARG A 65 4.11 8.37 -5.41
C ARG A 65 4.41 9.17 -4.14
N LEU A 66 3.80 10.34 -3.98
CA LEU A 66 3.93 11.18 -2.80
C LEU A 66 3.33 10.51 -1.55
N LEU A 67 2.20 9.81 -1.66
CA LEU A 67 1.65 9.01 -0.57
C LEU A 67 2.63 7.92 -0.12
N TRP A 68 3.21 7.19 -1.06
CA TRP A 68 4.19 6.14 -0.76
C TRP A 68 5.42 6.72 -0.06
N ASP A 69 6.08 7.68 -0.68
CA ASP A 69 7.37 8.24 -0.22
C ASP A 69 7.24 8.91 1.15
N ASN A 70 6.16 9.65 1.39
CA ASN A 70 6.01 10.47 2.59
C ASN A 70 5.29 9.78 3.75
N HIS A 71 4.51 8.72 3.50
CA HIS A 71 3.62 8.15 4.53
C HIS A 71 3.68 6.64 4.68
N LEU A 72 3.93 5.88 3.61
CA LEU A 72 3.92 4.42 3.68
C LEU A 72 5.33 3.85 3.83
N ARG A 73 6.26 4.28 2.98
CA ARG A 73 7.62 3.72 2.87
C ARG A 73 8.36 3.74 4.20
N GLY A 74 8.30 4.87 4.91
CA GLY A 74 8.93 5.02 6.22
C GLY A 74 8.38 4.04 7.25
N VAL A 75 7.05 3.95 7.38
CA VAL A 75 6.39 3.04 8.34
C VAL A 75 6.72 1.58 8.04
N LEU A 76 6.65 1.18 6.77
CA LEU A 76 6.97 -0.18 6.35
C LEU A 76 8.44 -0.52 6.59
N PHE A 77 9.36 0.43 6.37
CA PHE A 77 10.77 0.24 6.68
C PHE A 77 11.00 0.00 8.18
N GLU A 78 10.27 0.70 9.06
CA GLU A 78 10.33 0.46 10.51
C GLU A 78 9.81 -0.92 10.90
N TYR A 79 8.72 -1.39 10.27
CA TYR A 79 8.17 -2.73 10.52
C TYR A 79 9.16 -3.83 10.14
N LEU A 80 9.89 -3.62 9.05
CA LEU A 80 10.88 -4.56 8.53
C LEU A 80 12.23 -4.44 9.23
N ARG A 81 12.42 -3.48 10.15
CA ARG A 81 13.72 -3.27 10.80
C ARG A 81 14.14 -4.52 11.57
N GLY A 82 15.36 -4.97 11.30
CA GLY A 82 15.94 -6.15 11.94
C GLY A 82 15.54 -7.48 11.30
N SER A 83 14.69 -7.47 10.26
CA SER A 83 14.47 -8.64 9.41
C SER A 83 15.65 -8.85 8.45
N VAL A 84 15.91 -10.12 8.11
CA VAL A 84 17.03 -10.49 7.23
C VAL A 84 16.85 -9.90 5.83
N ASP A 85 15.61 -9.90 5.33
CA ASP A 85 15.27 -9.50 3.95
C ASP A 85 14.56 -8.14 3.89
N ALA A 86 14.85 -7.23 4.83
CA ALA A 86 14.12 -5.96 4.99
C ALA A 86 14.01 -5.15 3.69
N MET A 87 15.09 -5.05 2.92
CA MET A 87 15.11 -4.29 1.67
C MET A 87 14.35 -4.99 0.53
N GLU A 88 14.41 -6.32 0.47
CA GLU A 88 13.69 -7.10 -0.53
C GLU A 88 12.19 -7.09 -0.25
N ASN A 89 11.79 -7.27 1.01
CA ASN A 89 10.41 -7.14 1.46
C ASN A 89 9.85 -5.74 1.19
N LEU A 90 10.62 -4.68 1.46
CA LEU A 90 10.19 -3.30 1.17
C LEU A 90 9.96 -3.09 -0.33
N LYS A 91 10.87 -3.61 -1.17
CA LYS A 91 10.74 -3.55 -2.63
C LYS A 91 9.53 -4.35 -3.15
N MET A 92 9.26 -5.52 -2.56
CA MET A 92 8.06 -6.31 -2.88
C MET A 92 6.79 -5.52 -2.57
N LEU A 93 6.71 -4.89 -1.38
CA LEU A 93 5.56 -4.08 -0.97
C LEU A 93 5.37 -2.86 -1.89
N GLU A 94 6.46 -2.21 -2.29
CA GLU A 94 6.44 -1.10 -3.26
C GLU A 94 5.85 -1.55 -4.60
N ASN A 95 6.34 -2.66 -5.15
CA ASN A 95 5.84 -3.22 -6.40
C ASN A 95 4.35 -3.54 -6.31
N ILE A 96 3.89 -4.15 -5.20
CA ILE A 96 2.48 -4.49 -5.00
C ILE A 96 1.60 -3.23 -4.92
N PHE A 97 2.09 -2.17 -4.28
CA PHE A 97 1.35 -0.92 -4.16
C PHE A 97 1.18 -0.21 -5.52
N PHE A 98 2.23 -0.20 -6.35
CA PHE A 98 2.20 0.43 -7.67
C PHE A 98 1.65 -0.46 -8.79
N LYS A 99 1.48 -1.77 -8.56
CA LYS A 99 0.90 -2.67 -9.55
C LYS A 99 -0.50 -2.20 -9.96
N THR A 100 -0.73 -2.14 -11.26
CA THR A 100 -2.06 -1.97 -11.86
C THR A 100 -2.59 -3.33 -12.31
N ASP A 101 -3.91 -3.53 -12.31
CA ASP A 101 -4.55 -4.81 -12.69
C ASP A 101 -4.14 -5.35 -14.08
N SER A 102 -3.53 -4.52 -14.93
CA SER A 102 -2.96 -4.90 -16.24
C SER A 102 -1.74 -5.83 -16.17
N ASP A 103 -1.10 -6.02 -15.00
CA ASP A 103 0.10 -6.86 -14.83
C ASP A 103 -0.21 -8.27 -14.28
N VAL A 104 -1.44 -8.76 -14.45
CA VAL A 104 -1.74 -10.18 -14.30
C VAL A 104 -1.16 -10.90 -15.52
N MET A 105 0.09 -11.39 -15.40
CA MET A 105 0.55 -12.42 -16.33
C MET A 105 -0.37 -13.64 -16.15
N PRO A 106 -0.94 -14.20 -17.22
CA PRO A 106 -1.67 -15.45 -17.13
C PRO A 106 -0.70 -16.54 -16.64
N GLU A 107 -1.19 -17.37 -15.74
CA GLU A 107 -0.50 -18.59 -15.26
C GLU A 107 0.03 -19.45 -16.42
#